data_AF-A0A843L4R8-F1
#
_entry.id   AF-A0A843L4R8-F1
#
_cell.length_a   1.000
_cell.length_b   1.000
_cell.length_c   1.000
_cell.angle_alpha   90.00
_cell.angle_beta   90.00
_cell.angle_gamma   90.00
#
_symmetry.space_group_name_H-M   'P 1'
#
loop_
_entity.id
_entity.type
_entity.pdbx_description
1 polymer ?
#
loop_
_entity_poly.entity_id
_entity_poly.type
_entity_poly.pdbx_seq_one_letter_code
_entity_poly.pdbx_strand_id
1 'polypeptide(L)'
;MKHGMEIAVAAIIIIFAGVFLFQDAAGDKSWEGADGEAAELIEASGYEPWIEPFWEPPSGEIESLLFALQAAIGAVIIGYVFGYWQAGKKTA
;
A
#
# COMPACT_ATOMS: atom_id res chain seq x y z
N MET A 1 -6.72 -30.77 1.48
CA MET A 1 -6.20 -29.39 1.36
C MET A 1 -7.06 -28.40 2.16
N LYS A 2 -7.39 -28.69 3.42
CA LYS A 2 -8.40 -27.93 4.17
C LYS A 2 -7.90 -26.56 4.67
N HIS A 3 -6.57 -26.37 4.72
CA HIS A 3 -5.91 -25.16 5.24
C HIS A 3 -5.01 -24.44 4.24
N GLY A 4 -5.11 -24.76 2.95
CA GLY A 4 -4.17 -24.25 1.95
C GLY A 4 -4.18 -22.73 1.81
N MET A 5 -5.36 -22.12 1.98
CA MET A 5 -5.54 -20.67 1.84
C MET A 5 -5.09 -19.94 3.12
N GLU A 6 -5.36 -20.51 4.29
CA GLU A 6 -4.91 -20.00 5.58
C GLU A 6 -3.38 -20.04 5.67
N ILE A 7 -2.75 -21.11 5.17
CA ILE A 7 -1.29 -21.21 5.07
C ILE A 7 -0.74 -20.15 4.11
N ALA A 8 -1.38 -19.94 2.96
CA ALA A 8 -0.96 -18.92 2.00
C ALA A 8 -1.05 -17.50 2.61
N VAL A 9 -2.13 -17.18 3.31
CA VAL A 9 -2.30 -15.89 4.00
C VAL A 9 -1.26 -15.73 5.11
N ALA A 10 -1.06 -16.75 5.94
CA ALA A 10 -0.05 -16.72 7.00
C ALA A 10 1.37 -16.54 6.43
N ALA A 11 1.70 -17.22 5.33
CA ALA A 11 2.97 -17.07 4.65
C ALA A 11 3.16 -15.64 4.11
N ILE A 12 2.13 -15.04 3.51
CA ILE A 12 2.18 -13.65 3.04
C ILE A 12 2.42 -12.69 4.20
N ILE A 13 1.72 -12.87 5.33
CA ILE A 13 1.91 -12.02 6.52
C ILE A 13 3.33 -12.17 7.08
N ILE A 14 3.86 -13.39 7.16
CA ILE A 14 5.22 -13.64 7.66
C ILE A 14 6.25 -13.03 6.72
N ILE A 15 6.10 -13.18 5.41
CA ILE A 15 7.00 -12.57 4.41
C ILE A 15 6.95 -11.05 4.53
N PHE A 16 5.75 -10.46 4.61
CA PHE A 16 5.59 -9.02 4.78
C PHE A 16 6.25 -8.52 6.07
N ALA A 17 6.02 -9.19 7.20
CA ALA A 17 6.65 -8.82 8.47
C ALA A 17 8.18 -8.99 8.43
N GLY A 18 8.68 -10.02 7.74
CA GLY A 18 10.11 -10.25 7.55
C GLY A 18 10.78 -9.14 6.72
N VAL A 19 10.17 -8.77 5.59
CA VAL A 19 10.61 -7.60 4.79
C VAL A 19 10.53 -6.34 5.64
N PHE A 20 9.45 -6.19 6.42
CA PHE A 20 9.24 -5.01 7.25
C PHE A 20 10.37 -4.81 8.26
N LEU A 21 10.64 -5.83 9.05
CA LEU A 21 11.68 -5.79 10.08
C LEU A 21 13.10 -5.67 9.48
N PHE A 22 13.33 -6.27 8.31
CA PHE A 22 14.62 -6.17 7.63
C PHE A 22 14.90 -4.74 7.12
N GLN A 23 13.89 -4.11 6.52
CA GLN A 23 14.02 -2.76 5.97
C GLN A 23 14.16 -1.74 7.11
N ASP A 24 13.37 -1.87 8.18
CA ASP A 24 13.48 -1.02 9.40
C ASP A 24 14.87 -1.10 10.04
N ALA A 25 15.45 -2.30 10.10
CA ALA A 25 16.83 -2.49 10.57
C ALA A 25 17.90 -1.89 9.63
N ALA A 26 17.56 -1.55 8.38
CA ALA A 26 18.48 -1.03 7.37
C ALA A 26 18.64 0.51 7.41
N GLY A 27 17.85 1.25 8.20
CA GLY A 27 18.09 2.66 8.51
C GLY A 27 16.91 3.63 8.22
N ASP A 28 17.13 4.92 8.51
CA ASP A 28 16.08 5.94 8.71
C ASP A 28 15.19 6.27 7.50
N LYS A 29 15.61 5.96 6.26
CA LYS A 29 14.84 6.22 5.01
C LYS A 29 14.10 4.99 4.45
N SER A 30 14.03 3.93 5.24
CA SER A 30 13.58 2.58 4.86
C SER A 30 12.17 2.48 4.23
N TRP A 31 11.30 3.45 4.47
CA TRP A 31 9.89 3.40 4.04
C TRP A 31 9.43 4.64 3.27
N GLU A 32 10.36 5.50 2.88
CA GLU A 32 10.02 6.64 2.04
C GLU A 32 9.61 6.14 0.63
N GLY A 33 8.61 6.79 0.04
CA GLY A 33 8.14 6.40 -1.29
C GLY A 33 9.23 6.61 -2.34
N ALA A 34 9.26 5.75 -3.37
CA ALA A 34 10.18 5.90 -4.50
C ALA A 34 10.07 7.28 -5.19
N ASP A 35 8.87 7.86 -5.16
CA ASP A 35 8.61 9.19 -5.72
C ASP A 35 9.34 10.30 -4.94
N GLY A 36 9.54 10.16 -3.63
CA GLY A 36 10.29 11.11 -2.81
C GLY A 36 11.78 11.12 -3.17
N GLU A 37 12.37 9.93 -3.33
CA GLU A 37 13.76 9.77 -3.75
C GLU A 37 13.99 10.31 -5.18
N ALA A 38 13.02 10.08 -6.07
CA ALA A 38 13.04 10.63 -7.42
C ALA A 38 12.91 12.16 -7.42
N ALA A 39 12.07 12.73 -6.55
CA ALA A 39 11.90 14.17 -6.41
C ALA A 39 13.21 14.84 -5.96
N GLU A 40 13.92 14.29 -4.96
CA GLU A 40 15.22 14.79 -4.50
C GLU A 40 16.24 14.86 -5.66
N LEU A 41 16.29 13.82 -6.50
CA LEU A 41 17.19 13.78 -7.66
C LEU A 41 16.82 14.80 -8.74
N ILE A 42 15.52 15.00 -8.97
CA ILE A 42 15.04 15.98 -9.95
C ILE A 42 15.35 17.39 -9.47
N GLU A 43 15.12 17.71 -8.20
CA GLU A 43 15.44 19.01 -7.61
C GLU A 43 16.95 19.29 -7.66
N ALA A 44 17.77 18.29 -7.36
CA ALA A 44 19.24 18.38 -7.47
C ALA A 44 19.75 18.61 -8.90
N SER A 45 18.95 18.29 -9.92
CA SER A 45 19.28 18.57 -11.33
C SER A 45 19.07 20.03 -11.73
N GLY A 46 18.54 20.87 -10.83
CA GLY A 46 18.21 22.27 -11.09
C GLY A 46 16.92 22.44 -11.89
N TYR A 47 16.04 21.42 -11.87
CA TYR A 47 14.74 21.47 -12.52
C TYR A 47 13.77 22.33 -11.70
N GLU A 48 13.07 23.23 -12.39
CA GLU A 48 12.00 24.04 -11.82
C GLU A 48 10.63 23.47 -12.21
N PRO A 49 9.72 23.20 -11.25
CA PRO A 49 8.37 22.77 -11.55
C PRO A 49 7.63 23.77 -12.46
N TRP A 50 7.04 23.28 -13.55
CA TRP A 50 6.24 24.10 -14.48
C TRP A 50 4.77 24.24 -14.06
N ILE A 51 4.35 23.45 -13.06
CA ILE A 51 3.01 23.46 -12.47
C ILE A 51 3.14 23.16 -10.98
N GLU A 52 2.38 23.90 -10.17
CA GLU A 52 2.21 23.62 -8.74
C GLU A 52 0.93 22.78 -8.50
N PRO A 53 0.92 21.89 -7.49
CA PRO A 53 -0.29 21.17 -7.11
C PRO A 53 -1.41 22.15 -6.77
N PHE A 54 -2.58 21.95 -7.37
CA PHE A 54 -3.76 22.77 -7.03
C PHE A 54 -4.22 22.57 -5.57
N TRP A 55 -3.92 21.39 -5.01
CA TRP A 55 -4.23 21.06 -3.63
C TRP A 55 -3.23 20.02 -3.11
N GLU A 56 -2.80 20.21 -1.87
CA GLU A 56 -1.95 19.30 -1.12
C GLU A 56 -2.60 19.03 0.24
N PRO A 57 -2.50 17.81 0.80
CA PRO A 57 -3.00 17.52 2.13
C PRO A 57 -2.38 18.48 3.17
N PRO A 58 -3.17 19.03 4.09
CA PRO A 58 -2.67 20.01 5.08
C PRO A 58 -1.69 19.39 6.10
N SER A 59 -1.59 18.06 6.16
CA SER A 59 -0.55 17.34 6.89
C SER A 59 -0.34 15.93 6.33
N GLY A 60 0.84 15.35 6.57
CA GLY A 60 1.14 13.96 6.20
C GLY A 60 0.26 12.93 6.93
N GLU A 61 -0.30 13.29 8.08
CA GLU A 61 -1.29 12.44 8.77
C GLU A 61 -2.60 12.35 7.97
N ILE A 62 -3.05 13.46 7.39
CA ILE A 62 -4.24 13.50 6.53
C ILE A 62 -3.98 12.75 5.23
N GLU A 63 -2.79 12.88 4.64
CA GLU A 63 -2.37 12.08 3.49
C GLU A 63 -2.46 10.58 3.80
N SER A 64 -1.84 10.15 4.91
CA SER A 64 -1.86 8.75 5.36
C SER A 64 -3.29 8.24 5.63
N LEU A 65 -4.16 9.09 6.20
CA LEU A 65 -5.56 8.76 6.43
C LEU A 65 -6.31 8.55 5.12
N LEU A 66 -6.08 9.40 4.11
CA LEU A 66 -6.72 9.25 2.79
C LEU A 66 -6.25 7.97 2.10
N PHE A 67 -4.96 7.63 2.17
CA PHE A 67 -4.45 6.35 1.69
C PHE A 67 -5.07 5.15 2.42
N ALA A 68 -5.15 5.20 3.75
CA ALA A 68 -5.75 4.14 4.54
C ALA A 68 -7.24 3.94 4.21
N LEU A 69 -7.97 5.04 4.00
CA LEU A 69 -9.37 5.00 3.59
C LEU A 69 -9.53 4.37 2.20
N GLN A 70 -8.71 4.75 1.23
CA GLN A 70 -8.70 4.14 -0.10
C GLN A 70 -8.42 2.63 -0.02
N ALA A 71 -7.42 2.22 0.78
CA ALA A 71 -7.10 0.82 1.00
C ALA A 71 -8.26 0.05 1.63
N ALA A 72 -8.94 0.61 2.63
CA ALA A 72 -10.10 0.01 3.27
C ALA A 72 -11.26 -0.19 2.29
N ILE A 73 -11.56 0.82 1.48
CA ILE A 73 -12.60 0.73 0.44
C ILE A 73 -12.22 -0.35 -0.58
N GLY A 74 -10.97 -0.37 -1.06
CA GLY A 74 -10.47 -1.39 -1.97
C GLY A 74 -10.62 -2.81 -1.40
N ALA A 75 -10.26 -3.00 -0.13
CA ALA A 75 -10.41 -4.29 0.55
C ALA A 75 -11.87 -4.75 0.65
N VAL A 76 -12.80 -3.81 0.95
CA VAL A 76 -14.24 -4.10 0.97
C VAL A 76 -14.74 -4.52 -0.41
N ILE A 77 -14.37 -3.80 -1.47
CA ILE A 77 -14.77 -4.14 -2.85
C ILE A 77 -14.26 -5.52 -3.24
N ILE A 78 -12.96 -5.77 -3.04
CA ILE A 78 -12.33 -7.05 -3.37
C ILE A 78 -12.99 -8.20 -2.59
N GLY A 79 -13.17 -8.01 -1.28
CA GLY A 79 -13.83 -8.98 -0.41
C GLY A 79 -15.27 -9.28 -0.85
N TYR A 80 -16.02 -8.25 -1.23
CA TYR A 80 -17.39 -8.40 -1.75
C TYR A 80 -17.43 -9.21 -3.04
N VAL A 81 -16.55 -8.92 -4.01
CA VAL A 81 -16.49 -9.65 -5.29
C VAL A 81 -16.18 -11.14 -5.08
N PHE A 82 -15.15 -11.45 -4.29
CA PHE A 82 -14.82 -12.85 -3.99
C PHE A 82 -15.92 -13.55 -3.19
N GLY A 83 -16.53 -12.86 -2.22
CA GLY A 83 -17.66 -13.37 -1.45
C GLY A 83 -18.86 -13.70 -2.34
N TYR A 84 -19.23 -12.79 -3.25
CA TYR A 84 -20.32 -12.98 -4.20
C TYR A 84 -20.06 -14.17 -5.14
N TRP A 85 -18.85 -14.28 -5.70
CA TRP A 85 -18.47 -15.42 -6.55
C TRP A 85 -18.51 -16.76 -5.79
N GLN A 86 -18.09 -16.79 -4.53
CA GLN A 86 -18.15 -18.00 -3.72
C GLN A 86 -19.59 -18.39 -3.34
N ALA A 87 -20.45 -17.40 -3.10
CA ALA A 87 -21.87 -17.63 -2.82
C ALA A 87 -22.61 -18.19 -4.04
N GLY A 88 -22.40 -17.63 -5.23
CA GLY A 88 -23.03 -18.11 -6.47
C GLY A 88 -22.67 -19.56 -6.82
N LYS A 89 -21.45 -20.01 -6.48
CA LYS A 89 -21.00 -21.41 -6.64
C LYS A 89 -21.66 -22.41 -5.68
N LYS A 90 -22.29 -21.96 -4.58
CA LYS A 90 -23.00 -22.84 -3.63
C LYS A 90 -24.46 -23.06 -4.02
N THR A 91 -25.00 -22.22 -4.90
CA THR A 91 -26.39 -22.25 -5.38
C THR A 91 -26.55 -22.87 -6.77
N ALA A 92 -25.46 -23.26 -7.42
CA ALA A 92 -25.40 -23.99 -8.68
C ALA A 92 -24.87 -25.41 -8.43
#